data_AF-A0A2H0TDM4-F1
#
_entry.id   AF-A0A2H0TDM4-F1
#
_cell.length_a   1.000
_cell.length_b   1.000
_cell.length_c   1.000
_cell.angle_alpha   90.00
_cell.angle_beta   90.00
_cell.angle_gamma   90.00
#
_symmetry.space_group_name_H-M   'P 1'
#
loop_
_entity.id
_entity.type
_entity.pdbx_description
1 polymer ?
#
loop_
_entity_poly.entity_id
_entity_poly.type
_entity_poly.pdbx_seq_one_letter_code
_entity_poly.pdbx_strand_id
1 'polypeptide(L)'
;MKAPKLNQYQRHMLAHKKKNVMSAGGFTILELLVVLAIIGMLASFVFVQTGGFRSNSRDANREESIKQLQNGLDLYHVTHLRYPICSEVVINGTTDCLSAALVGDGAFNAAPTDPLGPVTGTCGDPGDYVFCYESTDGVSYTIQYHLETDTVLGKSAGWQTVGP
;
A
#
# COMPACT_ATOMS: atom_id res chain seq x y z
N MET A 1 -36.12 89.25 12.28
CA MET A 1 -34.69 88.93 12.02
C MET A 1 -34.62 87.83 10.97
N LYS A 2 -33.85 88.03 9.89
CA LYS A 2 -33.83 87.18 8.68
C LYS A 2 -32.62 86.23 8.78
N ALA A 3 -32.83 84.92 8.60
CA ALA A 3 -31.76 83.93 8.70
C ALA A 3 -30.65 84.21 7.66
N PRO A 4 -29.35 84.07 8.03
CA PRO A 4 -28.25 84.36 7.12
C PRO A 4 -28.19 83.33 5.98
N LYS A 5 -27.99 83.82 4.75
CA LYS A 5 -27.82 82.97 3.57
C LYS A 5 -26.39 82.44 3.54
N LEU A 6 -26.24 81.11 3.52
CA LEU A 6 -24.96 80.41 3.37
C LEU A 6 -24.23 80.84 2.09
N ASN A 7 -22.93 81.08 2.20
CA ASN A 7 -22.07 81.54 1.11
C ASN A 7 -21.74 80.39 0.12
N GLN A 8 -21.46 80.71 -1.14
CA GLN A 8 -21.20 79.74 -2.21
C GLN A 8 -20.02 78.80 -1.90
N TYR A 9 -19.02 79.29 -1.16
CA TYR A 9 -17.91 78.47 -0.65
C TYR A 9 -18.36 77.43 0.38
N GLN A 10 -19.35 77.74 1.22
CA GLN A 10 -19.90 76.80 2.20
C GLN A 10 -20.77 75.73 1.55
N ARG A 11 -21.28 75.97 0.33
CA ARG A 11 -22.02 74.96 -0.45
C ARG A 11 -21.12 73.86 -1.02
N HIS A 12 -19.88 74.20 -1.41
CA HIS A 12 -18.94 73.21 -1.94
C HIS A 12 -18.32 72.31 -0.86
N MET A 13 -18.20 72.78 0.39
CA MET A 13 -17.73 71.95 1.51
C MET A 13 -18.77 70.94 2.02
N LEU A 14 -20.04 71.06 1.62
CA LEU A 14 -21.10 70.13 2.03
C LEU A 14 -21.28 68.97 1.05
N ALA A 15 -20.55 68.93 -0.06
CA ALA A 15 -20.64 67.86 -1.05
C ALA A 15 -19.44 66.90 -0.90
N HIS A 16 -19.74 65.62 -0.81
CA HIS A 16 -18.82 64.47 -0.83
C HIS A 16 -18.34 63.90 0.52
N LYS A 17 -19.29 63.55 1.39
CA LYS A 17 -19.08 62.38 2.27
C LYS A 17 -19.37 61.11 1.46
N LYS A 18 -18.36 60.59 0.75
CA LYS A 18 -18.44 59.31 0.02
C LYS A 18 -18.64 58.20 1.08
N LYS A 19 -19.84 57.64 1.15
CA LYS A 19 -20.10 56.45 1.98
C LYS A 19 -19.39 55.28 1.31
N ASN A 20 -18.33 54.75 1.93
CA ASN A 20 -17.83 53.42 1.61
C ASN A 20 -18.90 52.43 2.04
N VAL A 21 -19.77 52.03 1.11
CA VAL A 21 -20.65 50.88 1.31
C VAL A 21 -19.74 49.66 1.20
N MET A 22 -19.20 49.25 2.34
CA MET A 22 -18.50 48.00 2.45
C MET A 22 -19.57 46.91 2.34
N SER A 23 -19.68 46.31 1.16
CA SER A 23 -20.51 45.12 0.93
C SER A 23 -19.90 43.96 1.71
N ALA A 24 -20.17 43.89 3.01
CA ALA A 24 -19.94 42.69 3.80
C ALA A 24 -21.04 41.68 3.46
N GLY A 25 -20.91 41.02 2.32
CA GLY A 25 -21.71 39.86 1.98
C GLY A 25 -21.31 38.71 2.90
N GLY A 26 -22.17 38.38 3.86
CA GLY A 26 -22.03 37.18 4.66
C GLY A 26 -22.57 35.96 3.91
N PHE A 27 -22.01 34.78 4.21
CA PHE A 27 -22.56 33.50 3.77
C PHE A 27 -23.99 33.33 4.30
N THR A 28 -24.88 32.87 3.44
CA THR A 28 -26.24 32.51 3.84
C THR A 28 -26.25 31.15 4.55
N ILE A 29 -27.22 30.94 5.43
CA ILE A 29 -27.44 29.64 6.08
C ILE A 29 -27.72 28.56 5.03
N LEU A 30 -28.39 28.93 3.94
CA LEU A 30 -28.70 28.02 2.84
C LEU A 30 -27.44 27.56 2.09
N GLU A 31 -26.49 28.47 1.84
CA GLU A 31 -25.20 28.11 1.22
C GLU A 31 -24.41 27.14 2.11
N LEU A 32 -24.36 27.36 3.43
CA LEU A 32 -23.70 26.43 4.34
C LEU A 32 -24.44 25.08 4.42
N LEU A 33 -25.77 25.09 4.36
CA LEU A 33 -26.61 23.89 4.40
C LEU A 33 -26.39 23.02 3.16
N VAL A 34 -26.33 23.62 1.96
CA VAL A 34 -26.06 22.89 0.72
C VAL A 34 -24.65 22.29 0.72
N VAL A 35 -23.64 23.00 1.25
CA VAL A 35 -22.27 22.49 1.34
C VAL A 35 -22.20 21.26 2.25
N LEU A 36 -22.82 21.30 3.42
CA LEU A 36 -22.86 20.14 4.32
C LEU A 36 -23.64 18.96 3.72
N ALA A 37 -24.69 19.22 2.94
CA ALA A 37 -25.42 18.19 2.22
C ALA A 37 -24.55 17.49 1.16
N ILE A 38 -23.77 18.26 0.38
CA ILE A 38 -22.86 17.71 -0.63
C ILE A 38 -21.70 16.94 0.04
N ILE A 39 -21.09 17.49 1.10
CA ILE A 39 -20.01 16.81 1.83
C ILE A 39 -20.52 15.49 2.43
N GLY A 40 -21.72 15.48 3.04
CA GLY A 40 -22.32 14.27 3.59
C GLY A 40 -22.59 13.20 2.51
N MET A 41 -23.09 13.61 1.35
CA MET A 41 -23.29 12.73 0.21
C MET A 41 -21.97 12.15 -0.31
N LEU A 42 -20.97 13.00 -0.58
CA LEU A 42 -19.67 12.56 -1.10
C LEU A 42 -18.91 11.70 -0.09
N ALA A 43 -18.98 12.03 1.20
CA ALA A 43 -18.33 11.25 2.26
C ALA A 43 -18.83 9.80 2.29
N SER A 44 -20.10 9.54 1.99
CA SER A 44 -20.65 8.18 1.93
C SER A 44 -20.03 7.30 0.83
N PHE A 45 -19.59 7.89 -0.29
CA PHE A 45 -19.01 7.14 -1.41
C PHE A 45 -17.54 6.75 -1.18
N VAL A 46 -16.82 7.48 -0.33
CA VAL A 46 -15.36 7.31 -0.16
C VAL A 46 -14.99 6.03 0.60
N PHE A 47 -15.89 5.47 1.42
CA PHE A 47 -15.57 4.37 2.33
C PHE A 47 -15.58 2.96 1.72
N VAL A 48 -16.06 2.77 0.48
CA VAL A 48 -16.30 1.41 -0.06
C VAL A 48 -15.04 0.74 -0.63
N GLN A 49 -13.90 1.44 -0.76
CA GLN A 49 -12.84 1.01 -1.68
C GLN A 49 -11.44 0.80 -1.09
N THR A 50 -11.29 0.49 0.20
CA THR A 50 -9.94 0.31 0.81
C THR A 50 -9.65 -1.09 1.35
N GLY A 51 -10.60 -2.02 1.36
CA GLY A 51 -10.44 -3.33 1.99
C GLY A 51 -9.44 -4.27 1.29
N GLY A 52 -9.62 -4.51 0.00
CA GLY A 52 -8.88 -5.56 -0.74
C GLY A 52 -7.60 -5.11 -1.45
N PHE A 53 -7.35 -3.81 -1.64
CA PHE A 53 -6.18 -3.36 -2.43
C PHE A 53 -4.85 -3.72 -1.77
N ARG A 54 -4.78 -3.69 -0.44
CA ARG A 54 -3.56 -4.00 0.30
C ARG A 54 -3.22 -5.50 0.23
N SER A 55 -4.22 -6.37 0.41
CA SER A 55 -4.02 -7.82 0.30
C SER A 55 -3.63 -8.21 -1.12
N ASN A 56 -4.31 -7.66 -2.14
CA ASN A 56 -3.96 -7.92 -3.54
C ASN A 56 -2.54 -7.45 -3.89
N SER A 57 -2.11 -6.29 -3.36
CA SER A 57 -0.75 -5.79 -3.56
C SER A 57 0.30 -6.67 -2.88
N ARG A 58 -0.01 -7.27 -1.73
CA ARG A 58 0.89 -8.22 -1.06
C ARG A 58 0.95 -9.54 -1.78
N ASP A 59 -0.19 -10.07 -2.21
CA ASP A 59 -0.25 -11.29 -3.03
C ASP A 59 0.58 -11.14 -4.33
N ALA A 60 0.50 -9.97 -4.98
CA ALA A 60 1.36 -9.66 -6.13
C ALA A 60 2.86 -9.65 -5.77
N ASN A 61 3.24 -9.06 -4.63
CA ASN A 61 4.63 -9.10 -4.14
C ASN A 61 5.09 -10.52 -3.79
N ARG A 62 4.20 -11.37 -3.23
CA ARG A 62 4.50 -12.78 -2.95
C ARG A 62 4.81 -13.51 -4.25
N GLU A 63 3.94 -13.39 -5.25
CA GLU A 63 4.17 -14.01 -6.57
C GLU A 63 5.49 -13.58 -7.21
N GLU A 64 5.86 -12.29 -7.11
CA GLU A 64 7.15 -11.81 -7.59
C GLU A 64 8.32 -12.39 -6.79
N SER A 65 8.22 -12.41 -5.46
CA SER A 65 9.23 -12.96 -4.56
C SER A 65 9.49 -14.43 -4.81
N ILE A 66 8.43 -15.22 -5.03
CA ILE A 66 8.54 -16.64 -5.36
C ILE A 66 9.25 -16.83 -6.70
N LYS A 67 8.93 -16.05 -7.73
CA LYS A 67 9.64 -16.11 -9.02
C LYS A 67 11.12 -15.74 -8.89
N GLN A 68 11.44 -14.74 -8.06
CA GLN A 68 12.84 -14.38 -7.78
C GLN A 68 13.57 -15.56 -7.11
N LEU A 69 12.96 -16.20 -6.11
CA LEU A 69 13.51 -17.39 -5.47
C LEU A 69 13.74 -18.54 -6.45
N GLN A 70 12.79 -18.83 -7.35
CA GLN A 70 12.96 -19.86 -8.38
C GLN A 70 14.17 -19.54 -9.29
N ASN A 71 14.30 -18.29 -9.76
CA ASN A 71 15.45 -17.89 -10.57
C ASN A 71 16.79 -18.04 -9.83
N GLY A 72 16.82 -17.73 -8.53
CA GLY A 72 18.01 -17.91 -7.69
C GLY A 72 18.35 -19.39 -7.47
N LEU A 73 17.34 -20.24 -7.31
CA LEU A 73 17.50 -21.69 -7.24
C LEU A 73 18.00 -22.28 -8.55
N ASP A 74 17.50 -21.80 -9.70
CA ASP A 74 17.97 -22.20 -11.02
C ASP A 74 19.45 -21.85 -11.20
N LEU A 75 19.85 -20.63 -10.81
CA LEU A 75 21.25 -20.20 -10.85
C LEU A 75 22.13 -21.09 -9.96
N TYR A 76 21.69 -21.36 -8.73
CA TYR A 76 22.40 -22.24 -7.80
C TYR A 76 22.52 -23.67 -8.36
N HIS A 77 21.47 -24.17 -9.01
CA HIS A 77 21.49 -25.49 -9.63
C HIS A 77 22.45 -25.55 -10.82
N VAL A 78 22.56 -24.48 -11.62
CA VAL A 78 23.55 -24.39 -12.71
C VAL A 78 24.98 -24.48 -12.17
N THR A 79 25.27 -23.85 -11.02
CA THR A 79 26.63 -23.81 -10.43
C THR A 79 26.97 -25.09 -9.65
N HIS A 80 26.00 -25.68 -8.95
CA HIS A 80 26.23 -26.80 -8.03
C HIS A 80 25.70 -28.15 -8.53
N LEU A 81 24.98 -28.17 -9.66
CA LEU A 81 24.29 -29.35 -10.21
C LEU A 81 23.29 -29.99 -9.23
N ARG A 82 22.79 -29.20 -8.28
CA ARG A 82 21.79 -29.58 -7.28
C ARG A 82 21.16 -28.33 -6.65
N TYR A 83 19.96 -28.46 -6.11
CA TYR A 83 19.37 -27.46 -5.23
C TYR A 83 19.92 -27.58 -3.80
N PRO A 84 19.83 -26.51 -2.97
CA PRO A 84 20.23 -26.56 -1.56
C PRO A 84 19.46 -27.63 -0.78
N ILE A 85 20.14 -28.62 -0.21
CA ILE A 85 19.47 -29.67 0.56
C ILE A 85 19.11 -29.14 1.94
N CYS A 86 17.82 -29.13 2.22
CA CYS A 86 17.20 -28.53 3.39
C CYS A 86 16.01 -29.39 3.82
N SER A 87 15.94 -29.76 5.11
CA SER A 87 14.65 -30.06 5.72
C SER A 87 13.76 -28.82 5.63
N GLU A 88 12.44 -29.00 5.70
CA GLU A 88 11.48 -27.88 5.70
C GLU A 88 11.95 -26.75 6.62
N VAL A 89 12.05 -25.55 6.04
CA VAL A 89 12.52 -24.35 6.71
C VAL A 89 11.70 -23.13 6.31
N VAL A 90 11.50 -22.21 7.24
CA VAL A 90 11.00 -20.87 6.96
C VAL A 90 12.14 -19.98 6.47
N ILE A 91 11.95 -19.38 5.31
CA ILE A 91 12.91 -18.44 4.72
C ILE A 91 12.91 -17.15 5.55
N ASN A 92 14.05 -16.85 6.15
CA ASN A 92 14.26 -15.67 6.99
C ASN A 92 15.13 -14.59 6.34
N GLY A 93 15.56 -14.84 5.10
CA GLY A 93 16.31 -13.91 4.27
C GLY A 93 17.83 -13.97 4.43
N THR A 94 18.37 -14.59 5.49
CA THR A 94 19.82 -14.55 5.75
C THR A 94 20.44 -15.81 6.34
N THR A 95 19.83 -16.41 7.37
CA THR A 95 20.47 -17.44 8.21
C THR A 95 19.87 -18.83 8.07
N ASP A 96 18.68 -18.96 7.49
CA ASP A 96 18.12 -20.27 7.16
C ASP A 96 18.97 -20.98 6.08
N CYS A 97 18.81 -22.30 5.93
CA CYS A 97 19.67 -23.08 5.04
C CYS A 97 19.57 -22.65 3.57
N LEU A 98 18.40 -22.21 3.10
CA LEU A 98 18.23 -21.74 1.73
C LEU A 98 18.88 -20.37 1.57
N SER A 99 18.52 -19.40 2.43
CA SER A 99 19.06 -18.04 2.35
C SER A 99 20.58 -18.03 2.48
N ALA A 100 21.14 -18.81 3.41
CA ALA A 100 22.59 -18.91 3.57
C ALA A 100 23.27 -19.47 2.31
N ALA A 101 22.66 -20.46 1.64
CA ALA A 101 23.18 -21.02 0.40
C ALA A 101 23.12 -20.01 -0.76
N LEU A 102 21.97 -19.36 -0.96
CA LEU A 102 21.76 -18.44 -2.08
C LEU A 102 22.51 -17.10 -1.90
N VAL A 103 22.60 -16.59 -0.67
CA VAL A 103 23.42 -15.40 -0.36
C VAL A 103 24.91 -15.74 -0.46
N GLY A 104 25.31 -16.94 -0.01
CA GLY A 104 26.68 -17.43 -0.15
C GLY A 104 27.14 -17.56 -1.60
N ASP A 105 26.24 -17.93 -2.51
CA ASP A 105 26.50 -17.99 -3.96
C ASP A 105 26.35 -16.63 -4.67
N GLY A 106 26.00 -15.57 -3.93
CA GLY A 106 25.83 -14.22 -4.47
C GLY A 106 24.57 -14.02 -5.31
N ALA A 107 23.61 -14.96 -5.28
CA ALA A 107 22.32 -14.82 -5.96
C ALA A 107 21.45 -13.72 -5.32
N PHE A 108 21.63 -13.48 -4.01
CA PHE A 108 20.94 -12.44 -3.27
C PHE A 108 21.86 -11.75 -2.26
N ASN A 109 21.54 -10.49 -1.92
CA ASN A 109 22.09 -9.85 -0.70
C ASN A 109 21.33 -10.31 0.55
N ALA A 110 20.02 -10.57 0.39
CA ALA A 110 19.14 -11.24 1.35
C ALA A 110 17.99 -11.86 0.55
N ALA A 111 17.60 -13.09 0.87
CA ALA A 111 16.50 -13.75 0.17
C ALA A 111 15.16 -13.04 0.48
N PRO A 112 14.21 -12.97 -0.48
CA PRO A 112 12.89 -12.39 -0.25
C PRO A 112 12.14 -13.09 0.90
N THR A 113 11.42 -12.30 1.70
CA THR A 113 10.54 -12.77 2.78
C THR A 113 9.12 -12.23 2.60
N ASP A 114 8.13 -12.78 3.31
CA ASP A 114 6.74 -12.34 3.19
C ASP A 114 6.57 -10.84 3.51
N PRO A 115 5.74 -10.08 2.74
CA PRO A 115 5.51 -8.66 2.97
C PRO A 115 4.86 -8.30 4.32
N LEU A 116 4.16 -9.23 4.97
CA LEU A 116 3.57 -9.01 6.30
C LEU A 116 4.56 -9.22 7.43
N GLY A 117 5.73 -9.79 7.16
CA GLY A 117 6.82 -9.89 8.12
C GLY A 117 6.45 -10.65 9.39
N PRO A 118 6.42 -11.99 9.32
CA PRO A 118 7.16 -12.70 10.33
C PRO A 118 8.06 -13.76 9.69
N VAL A 119 9.37 -13.64 9.92
CA VAL A 119 10.34 -14.74 9.76
C VAL A 119 10.18 -15.83 10.85
N THR A 120 9.08 -15.75 11.61
CA THR A 120 8.71 -16.63 12.72
C THR A 120 7.25 -17.03 12.51
N GLY A 121 7.05 -18.16 11.85
CA GLY A 121 5.77 -18.82 11.63
C GLY A 121 6.01 -20.29 11.33
N THR A 122 4.95 -21.04 11.06
CA THR A 122 5.05 -22.44 10.66
C THR A 122 4.57 -22.61 9.23
N CYS A 123 5.26 -23.48 8.50
CA CYS A 123 4.83 -23.92 7.18
C CYS A 123 3.48 -24.63 7.27
N GLY A 124 2.52 -24.23 6.43
CA GLY A 124 1.18 -24.83 6.40
C GLY A 124 0.18 -24.31 7.44
N ASP A 125 0.59 -23.46 8.40
CA ASP A 125 -0.34 -22.91 9.38
C ASP A 125 -1.27 -21.85 8.73
N PRO A 126 -2.61 -21.96 8.85
CA PRO A 126 -3.55 -21.06 8.15
C PRO A 126 -3.47 -19.58 8.57
N GLY A 127 -2.84 -19.30 9.71
CA GLY A 127 -2.67 -17.95 10.25
C GLY A 127 -1.34 -17.29 9.88
N ASP A 128 -0.41 -18.07 9.31
CA ASP A 128 0.96 -17.63 9.09
C ASP A 128 1.20 -17.29 7.61
N TYR A 129 1.90 -16.18 7.40
CA TYR A 129 2.32 -15.72 6.09
C TYR A 129 3.84 -15.80 6.02
N VAL A 130 4.33 -16.97 5.63
CA VAL A 130 5.75 -17.28 5.51
C VAL A 130 6.06 -17.92 4.17
N PHE A 131 7.30 -17.80 3.71
CA PHE A 131 7.80 -18.62 2.63
C PHE A 131 8.56 -19.80 3.21
N CYS A 132 8.24 -20.98 2.74
CA CYS A 132 8.86 -22.21 3.17
C CYS A 132 9.58 -22.88 2.03
N TYR A 133 10.69 -23.52 2.34
CA TYR A 133 11.50 -24.26 1.38
C TYR A 133 11.84 -25.64 1.93
N GLU A 134 11.78 -26.64 1.04
CA GLU A 134 12.27 -27.99 1.32
C GLU A 134 12.92 -28.58 0.07
N SER A 135 14.05 -29.27 0.26
CA SER A 135 14.64 -30.15 -0.74
C SER A 135 15.42 -31.25 -0.02
N THR A 136 14.95 -32.49 -0.12
CA THR A 136 15.56 -33.62 0.60
C THR A 136 16.64 -34.32 -0.22
N ASP A 137 16.56 -34.24 -1.55
CA ASP A 137 17.45 -34.95 -2.48
C ASP A 137 18.37 -34.01 -3.29
N GLY A 138 18.10 -32.71 -3.29
CA GLY A 138 18.80 -31.72 -4.10
C GLY A 138 18.48 -31.82 -5.60
N VAL A 139 17.53 -32.67 -6.01
CA VAL A 139 17.10 -32.86 -7.40
C VAL A 139 15.78 -32.15 -7.66
N SER A 140 14.87 -32.17 -6.69
CA SER A 140 13.65 -31.38 -6.71
C SER A 140 13.61 -30.43 -5.51
N TYR A 141 12.73 -29.45 -5.55
CA TYR A 141 12.43 -28.61 -4.40
C TYR A 141 10.95 -28.29 -4.33
N THR A 142 10.53 -27.89 -3.14
CA THR A 142 9.20 -27.35 -2.89
C THR A 142 9.36 -25.98 -2.24
N ILE A 143 8.69 -24.97 -2.80
CA ILE A 143 8.45 -23.70 -2.12
C ILE A 143 6.97 -23.60 -1.79
N GLN A 144 6.64 -23.26 -0.55
CA GLN A 144 5.27 -22.99 -0.12
C GLN A 144 5.11 -21.55 0.36
N TYR A 145 3.94 -20.97 0.11
CA TYR A 145 3.60 -19.63 0.55
C TYR A 145 2.08 -19.44 0.62
N HIS A 146 1.61 -18.46 1.39
CA HIS A 146 0.19 -18.27 1.67
C HIS A 146 -0.37 -17.02 0.97
N LEU A 147 -1.41 -17.18 0.13
CA LEU A 147 -2.12 -16.09 -0.51
C LEU A 147 -3.33 -15.65 0.33
N GLU A 148 -3.56 -14.34 0.42
CA GLU A 148 -4.69 -13.78 1.18
C GLU A 148 -6.00 -13.82 0.39
N THR A 149 -5.92 -13.78 -0.93
CA THR A 149 -7.08 -13.60 -1.82
C THR A 149 -7.03 -14.48 -3.07
N ASP A 150 -8.18 -14.65 -3.71
CA ASP A 150 -8.32 -15.33 -5.01
C ASP A 150 -7.98 -14.42 -6.22
N THR A 151 -7.22 -13.34 -5.99
CA THR A 151 -6.99 -12.33 -7.05
C THR A 151 -5.84 -12.67 -8.00
N VAL A 152 -5.01 -13.64 -7.62
CA VAL A 152 -3.95 -14.15 -8.47
C VAL A 152 -4.54 -15.15 -9.48
N LEU A 153 -4.33 -14.90 -10.78
CA LEU A 153 -4.89 -15.75 -11.83
C LEU A 153 -4.41 -17.20 -11.70
N GLY A 154 -5.37 -18.13 -11.66
CA GLY A 154 -5.09 -19.57 -11.57
C GLY A 154 -4.73 -20.05 -10.17
N LYS A 155 -4.84 -19.21 -9.13
CA LYS A 155 -4.59 -19.57 -7.74
C LYS A 155 -5.76 -19.14 -6.87
N SER A 156 -6.00 -19.88 -5.80
CA SER A 156 -6.94 -19.51 -4.75
C SER A 156 -6.19 -18.91 -3.56
N ALA A 157 -6.92 -18.22 -2.69
CA ALA A 157 -6.45 -17.92 -1.35
C ALA A 157 -6.05 -19.22 -0.63
N GLY A 158 -5.11 -19.09 0.31
CA GLY A 158 -4.54 -20.22 1.03
C GLY A 158 -3.14 -20.60 0.57
N TRP A 159 -2.67 -21.74 1.08
CA TRP A 159 -1.35 -22.27 0.82
C TRP A 159 -1.19 -22.70 -0.64
N GLN A 160 -0.17 -22.15 -1.27
CA GLN A 160 0.29 -22.48 -2.60
C GLN A 160 1.59 -23.23 -2.49
N THR A 161 1.83 -24.11 -3.47
CA THR A 161 3.03 -24.93 -3.56
C THR A 161 3.57 -24.80 -4.98
N VAL A 162 4.88 -24.55 -5.11
CA VAL A 162 5.58 -24.55 -6.39
C VAL A 162 6.85 -25.40 -6.29
N GLY A 163 7.34 -25.87 -7.43
CA GLY A 163 8.58 -26.64 -7.55
C GLY A 163 9.34 -26.24 -8.82
N PRO A 164 10.38 -26.99 -9.20
CA PRO A 164 11.14 -26.77 -10.43
C PRO A 164 10.27 -26.92 -11.70
#